data_AF-A0A1L9BHF3-F1
#
_entry.id   AF-A0A1L9BHF3-F1
#
_cell.length_a   1.000
_cell.length_b   1.000
_cell.length_c   1.000
_cell.angle_alpha   90.00
_cell.angle_beta   90.00
_cell.angle_gamma   90.00
#
_symmetry.space_group_name_H-M   'P 1'
#
loop_
_entity.id
_entity.type
_entity.pdbx_description
1 polymer ?
#
loop_
_entity_poly.entity_id
_entity_poly.type
_entity_poly.pdbx_seq_one_letter_code
_entity_poly.pdbx_strand_id
1 'polypeptide(L)'
;MLLAVLSPIPGAKVIAERIREAIKAEVFQTEMGPLKVTLSLGIATAPDHGLDKLVLVEQADQCLYYAKRHGRNQSVTVAEAQGGRKLQAAEG
;
A
#
# COMPACT_ATOMS: atom_id res chain seq x y z
N MET A 1 6.60 5.82 4.99
CA MET A 1 5.22 5.98 4.48
C MET A 1 5.37 6.29 3.01
N LEU A 2 4.90 5.42 2.10
CA LEU A 2 5.04 5.64 0.67
C LEU A 2 3.67 5.46 0.01
N LEU A 3 3.26 6.47 -0.75
CA LEU A 3 2.05 6.45 -1.56
C LEU A 3 2.44 6.11 -3.00
N ALA A 4 1.87 5.06 -3.58
CA ALA A 4 2.12 4.67 -4.96
C ALA A 4 0.81 4.74 -5.75
N VAL A 5 0.66 5.78 -6.57
CA VAL A 5 -0.42 5.87 -7.55
C VAL A 5 0.09 5.21 -8.84
N LEU A 6 -0.51 4.12 -9.25
CA LEU A 6 -0.09 3.37 -10.44
C LEU A 6 -1.24 3.36 -11.46
N SER A 7 -0.93 3.62 -12.72
CA SER A 7 -1.85 3.46 -13.88
C SER A 7 -2.29 1.99 -14.01
N PRO A 8 -3.34 1.62 -14.79
CA PRO A 8 -3.77 0.23 -14.91
C PRO A 8 -2.72 -0.54 -15.72
N ILE A 9 -1.73 -1.05 -15.02
CA ILE A 9 -0.85 -2.08 -15.51
C ILE A 9 -1.28 -3.33 -14.76
N PRO A 10 -1.72 -4.40 -15.45
CA PRO A 10 -1.85 -5.71 -14.83
C PRO A 10 -0.52 -6.03 -14.13
N GLY A 11 -0.47 -5.87 -12.81
CA GLY A 11 0.78 -5.93 -12.05
C GLY A 11 1.08 -4.76 -11.10
N ALA A 12 0.20 -3.76 -10.93
CA ALA A 12 0.43 -2.69 -9.93
C ALA A 12 0.76 -3.24 -8.52
N LYS A 13 0.00 -4.26 -8.07
CA LYS A 13 0.28 -4.97 -6.81
C LYS A 13 1.59 -5.75 -6.85
N VAL A 14 1.89 -6.40 -7.97
CA VAL A 14 3.15 -7.17 -8.14
C VAL A 14 4.36 -6.24 -8.01
N ILE A 15 4.31 -5.06 -8.64
CA ILE A 15 5.37 -4.05 -8.54
C ILE A 15 5.50 -3.56 -7.11
N ALA A 16 4.40 -3.23 -6.45
CA ALA A 16 4.39 -2.79 -5.05
C ALA A 16 5.02 -3.84 -4.12
N GLU A 17 4.66 -5.12 -4.28
CA GLU A 17 5.22 -6.23 -3.49
C GLU A 17 6.72 -6.43 -3.77
N ARG A 18 7.16 -6.30 -5.02
CA ARG A 18 8.59 -6.36 -5.36
C ARG A 18 9.38 -5.25 -4.67
N ILE A 19 8.87 -4.01 -4.68
CA ILE A 19 9.50 -2.89 -3.97
C ILE A 19 9.52 -3.16 -2.46
N ARG A 20 8.40 -3.63 -1.90
CA ARG A 20 8.27 -3.90 -0.47
C ARG A 20 9.27 -4.95 0.01
N GLU A 21 9.40 -6.06 -0.71
CA GLU A 21 10.34 -7.13 -0.36
C GLU A 21 11.79 -6.71 -0.58
N ALA A 22 12.10 -5.95 -1.63
CA ALA A 22 13.44 -5.42 -1.84
C ALA A 22 13.89 -4.52 -0.66
N ILE A 23 13.03 -3.61 -0.22
CA ILE A 23 13.35 -2.71 0.90
C ILE A 23 13.42 -3.45 2.24
N LYS A 24 12.57 -4.47 2.44
CA LYS A 24 12.58 -5.31 3.65
C LYS A 24 13.85 -6.16 3.76
N ALA A 25 14.41 -6.59 2.63
CA ALA A 25 15.65 -7.37 2.58
C ALA A 25 16.89 -6.51 2.82
N GLU A 26 16.84 -5.23 2.44
CA GLU A 26 17.96 -4.30 2.55
C GLU A 26 18.25 -3.88 4.01
N VAL A 27 19.54 -3.73 4.32
CA VAL A 27 20.02 -3.13 5.57
C VAL A 27 20.78 -1.86 5.23
N PHE A 28 20.16 -0.72 5.52
CA PHE A 28 20.70 0.59 5.17
C PHE A 28 21.80 0.97 6.15
N GLN A 29 23.02 1.22 5.66
CA GLN A 29 24.10 1.73 6.49
C GLN A 29 23.93 3.25 6.66
N THR A 30 23.87 3.71 7.91
CA THR A 30 23.74 5.13 8.27
C THR A 30 24.86 5.53 9.22
N GLU A 31 25.07 6.84 9.43
CA GLU A 31 26.05 7.35 10.40
C GLU A 31 25.78 6.87 11.83
N MET A 32 24.52 6.53 12.16
CA MET A 32 24.13 5.99 13.47
C MET A 32 24.12 4.45 13.52
N GLY A 33 24.60 3.78 12.47
CA GLY A 33 24.66 2.32 12.37
C GLY A 33 23.67 1.70 11.37
N PRO A 34 23.58 0.35 11.33
CA PRO A 34 22.71 -0.37 10.41
C PRO A 34 21.25 -0.18 10.77
N LEU A 35 20.44 0.26 9.79
CA LEU A 35 19.02 0.50 9.94
C LEU A 35 18.24 -0.48 9.05
N LYS A 36 17.32 -1.22 9.67
CA LYS A 36 16.37 -2.08 8.95
C LYS A 36 14.99 -1.42 8.95
N VAL A 37 14.42 -1.24 7.76
CA VAL A 37 13.09 -0.64 7.58
C VAL A 37 12.18 -1.54 6.78
N THR A 38 10.88 -1.27 6.87
CA THR A 38 9.86 -1.90 6.03
C THR A 38 8.94 -0.85 5.45
N LEU A 39 8.20 -1.21 4.40
CA LEU A 39 7.24 -0.34 3.75
C LEU A 39 5.83 -0.91 3.86
N SER A 40 4.86 -0.01 4.06
CA SER A 40 3.45 -0.27 3.80
C SER A 40 3.04 0.59 2.62
N LEU A 41 2.23 0.04 1.72
CA LEU A 41 1.87 0.65 0.45
C LEU A 41 0.35 0.59 0.27
N GLY A 42 -0.24 1.69 -0.18
CA GLY A 42 -1.63 1.73 -0.63
C GLY A 42 -1.68 1.91 -2.14
N ILE A 43 -2.58 1.18 -2.81
CA ILE A 43 -2.63 1.07 -4.26
C ILE A 43 -4.04 1.42 -4.76
N ALA A 44 -4.11 2.42 -5.63
CA ALA A 44 -5.28 2.76 -6.43
C ALA A 44 -4.87 2.90 -7.90
N THR A 45 -5.78 2.53 -8.80
CA THR A 45 -5.58 2.46 -10.26
C THR A 45 -6.72 3.14 -11.01
N ALA A 46 -6.41 3.96 -12.02
CA ALA A 46 -7.39 4.39 -13.01
C ALA A 46 -7.60 3.29 -14.05
N PRO A 47 -8.76 3.15 -14.70
CA PRO A 47 -10.01 3.87 -14.41
C PRO A 47 -10.79 3.26 -13.23
N ASP A 48 -10.40 2.09 -12.73
CA ASP A 48 -11.17 1.29 -11.75
C ASP A 48 -11.55 2.05 -10.47
N HIS A 49 -10.66 2.95 -10.04
CA HIS A 49 -10.78 3.71 -8.79
C HIS A 49 -11.04 5.20 -9.04
N GLY A 50 -11.36 5.58 -10.27
CA GLY A 50 -11.58 6.96 -10.70
C GLY A 50 -10.58 7.43 -11.75
N LEU A 51 -10.90 8.57 -12.36
CA LEU A 51 -10.06 9.24 -13.37
C LEU A 51 -9.39 10.50 -12.83
N ASP A 52 -9.93 11.06 -11.75
CA ASP A 52 -9.38 12.24 -11.11
C ASP A 52 -8.18 11.88 -10.22
N LYS A 53 -7.11 12.66 -10.34
CA LYS A 53 -5.85 12.41 -9.62
C LYS A 53 -6.03 12.52 -8.10
N LEU A 54 -6.83 13.48 -7.63
CA LEU A 54 -7.06 13.68 -6.21
C LEU A 54 -7.83 12.48 -5.63
N VAL A 55 -8.84 12.00 -6.35
CA VAL A 55 -9.60 10.79 -5.96
C VAL A 55 -8.70 9.56 -5.86
N LEU A 56 -7.79 9.36 -6.82
CA LEU A 56 -6.85 8.23 -6.79
C LEU A 56 -5.87 8.31 -5.61
N VAL A 57 -5.37 9.52 -5.32
CA VAL A 57 -4.49 9.77 -4.17
C VAL A 57 -5.20 9.48 -2.86
N GLU A 58 -6.44 9.97 -2.69
CA GLU A 58 -7.24 9.74 -1.48
C GLU A 58 -7.49 8.24 -1.26
N GLN A 59 -7.84 7.50 -2.30
CA GLN A 59 -8.06 6.06 -2.18
C GLN A 59 -6.78 5.28 -1.85
N ALA A 60 -5.66 5.63 -2.48
CA ALA A 60 -4.37 5.03 -2.16
C ALA A 60 -3.96 5.35 -0.70
N ASP A 61 -4.24 6.56 -0.19
CA ASP A 61 -3.94 6.91 1.20
C ASP A 61 -4.83 6.13 2.19
N GLN A 62 -6.11 5.94 1.88
CA GLN A 62 -6.99 5.08 2.67
C GLN A 62 -6.48 3.63 2.74
N CYS A 63 -5.99 3.08 1.63
CA CYS A 63 -5.38 1.75 1.60
C CYS A 63 -4.10 1.68 2.43
N LEU A 64 -3.28 2.72 2.37
CA LEU A 64 -2.06 2.84 3.16
C LEU A 64 -2.38 2.93 4.66
N TYR A 65 -3.41 3.69 5.02
CA TYR A 65 -3.89 3.78 6.39
C TYR A 65 -4.41 2.41 6.88
N TYR A 66 -5.17 1.70 6.05
CA TYR A 66 -5.61 0.33 6.33
C TYR A 66 -4.41 -0.59 6.60
N ALA A 67 -3.42 -0.63 5.70
CA ALA A 67 -2.21 -1.43 5.86
C ALA A 67 -1.50 -1.17 7.21
N LYS A 68 -1.44 0.10 7.63
CA LYS A 68 -0.81 0.46 8.91
C LYS A 68 -1.59 -0.04 10.13
N ARG A 69 -2.92 -0.07 10.06
CA ARG A 69 -3.76 -0.56 11.16
C ARG A 69 -3.85 -2.09 11.21
N HIS A 70 -3.55 -2.77 10.11
CA HIS A 70 -3.70 -4.23 9.97
C HIS A 70 -2.38 -4.98 9.95
N GLY A 71 -1.35 -4.48 10.64
CA GLY A 71 -0.08 -5.18 10.84
C GLY A 71 1.13 -4.59 10.13
N ARG A 72 0.98 -3.48 9.38
CA ARG A 72 2.06 -2.82 8.60
C ARG A 72 2.70 -3.82 7.61
N ASN A 73 3.86 -3.44 7.04
CA ASN A 73 4.67 -4.23 6.10
C ASN A 73 3.87 -5.03 5.04
N GLN A 74 2.89 -4.38 4.42
CA GLN A 74 2.02 -5.00 3.43
C GLN A 74 1.60 -3.98 2.36
N SER A 75 1.28 -4.46 1.17
CA SER A 75 0.66 -3.64 0.12
C SER A 75 -0.82 -3.96 0.01
N VAL A 76 -1.65 -2.93 0.02
CA VAL A 76 -3.11 -3.05 0.06
C VAL A 76 -3.72 -2.34 -1.13
N THR A 77 -4.56 -3.05 -1.86
CA THR A 77 -5.40 -2.51 -2.93
C THR A 77 -6.74 -2.01 -2.36
N VAL A 78 -7.44 -1.17 -3.13
CA VAL A 78 -8.78 -0.70 -2.74
C VAL A 78 -9.74 -1.86 -2.50
N ALA A 79 -9.71 -2.89 -3.33
CA ALA A 79 -10.55 -4.09 -3.16
C ALA A 79 -10.30 -4.79 -1.81
N GLU A 80 -9.05 -4.91 -1.38
CA GLU A 80 -8.68 -5.52 -0.10
C GLU A 80 -9.10 -4.65 1.09
N ALA A 81 -8.86 -3.34 1.00
CA ALA A 81 -9.26 -2.39 2.05
C ALA A 81 -10.78 -2.31 2.22
N GLN A 82 -11.55 -2.49 1.14
CA GLN A 82 -13.02 -2.54 1.19
C GLN A 82 -13.53 -3.89 1.70
N GLY A 83 -12.93 -5.01 1.27
CA GLY A 83 -13.27 -6.34 1.76
C GLY A 83 -13.06 -6.48 3.26
N GLY A 84 -11.93 -5.99 3.79
CA GLY A 84 -11.64 -6.00 5.22
C GLY A 84 -12.62 -5.15 6.05
N ARG A 85 -13.03 -3.99 5.54
CA ARG A 85 -14.04 -3.13 6.20
C ARG A 85 -15.41 -3.82 6.29
N LYS A 86 -15.82 -4.55 5.24
CA LYS A 86 -17.10 -5.28 5.24
C LYS A 86 -17.10 -6.46 6.22
N LEU A 87 -15.98 -7.16 6.36
CA LEU A 87 -15.84 -8.25 7.35
C LEU A 87 -15.93 -7.71 8.78
N GLN A 88 -15.24 -6.61 9.10
CA GLN A 88 -15.30 -5.99 10.42
C GLN A 88 -16.68 -5.43 10.79
N ALA A 89 -17.45 -4.96 9.80
CA ALA A 89 -18.81 -4.48 10.02
C ALA A 89 -19.85 -5.61 10.16
N ALA A 90 -19.51 -6.85 9.78
CA ALA A 90 -20.39 -8.02 9.93
C ALA A 90 -20.15 -8.78 11.25
N GLU A 91 -19.07 -8.48 11.97
CA GLU A 91 -18.66 -9.13 13.22
C GLU A 91 -18.97 -8.29 14.48
N GLY A 92 -19.60 -7.12 14.33
CA GLY A 92 -19.99 -6.23 15.43
C GLY A 92 -21.49 -6.02 15.52
#